data_AF-A0A2Z6NS70-F1
#
_entry.id   AF-A0A2Z6NS70-F1
#
_cell.length_a   1.000
_cell.length_b   1.000
_cell.length_c   1.000
_cell.angle_alpha   90.00
_cell.angle_beta   90.00
_cell.angle_gamma   90.00
#
_symmetry.space_group_name_H-M   'P 1'
#
loop_
_entity.id
_entity.type
_entity.pdbx_description
1 polymer ?
#
loop_
_entity_poly.entity_id
_entity_poly.type
_entity_poly.pdbx_seq_one_letter_code
_entity_poly.pdbx_strand_id
1 'polypeptide(L)'
;MVVTACGTAECDGPNEYSDYRPGSLNTSDRLTEDLKNIDIVFHIGDISYANGYISQWDQFTAQVEPIASTVPYMIGRIFYDTTDSGGECGVLAETMFYVPAENRAKSWYAQYATDYGMFRFCIADTEHDWREGSEQYKFIERGLATVDRQKQPWLIFAAHRVLGYSSGFWYGLEGSFEEPMGRESLQRLWQKYKVDIAFYGHVHNCERTCPVYQ
;
A
#
# COMPACT_ATOMS: atom_id res chain seq x y z
N MET A 1 -10.51 -1.71 6.21
CA MET A 1 -10.06 -0.31 6.13
C MET A 1 -8.80 -0.25 5.27
N VAL A 2 -8.64 0.77 4.42
CA VAL A 2 -7.40 1.00 3.64
C VAL A 2 -6.83 2.36 4.05
N VAL A 3 -5.56 2.38 4.43
CA VAL A 3 -4.81 3.55 4.91
C VAL A 3 -3.47 3.57 4.18
N THR A 4 -2.85 4.73 4.07
CA THR A 4 -1.53 4.91 3.48
C THR A 4 -0.83 6.05 4.17
N ALA A 5 0.50 6.05 4.15
CA ALA A 5 1.27 7.23 4.51
C ALA A 5 0.96 7.72 5.94
N CYS A 6 0.70 6.79 6.87
CA CYS A 6 0.38 7.13 8.25
C CYS A 6 1.62 7.71 8.95
N GLY A 7 2.77 7.05 8.79
CA GLY A 7 4.00 7.40 9.49
C GLY A 7 3.92 7.22 11.00
N THR A 8 4.93 7.69 11.71
CA THR A 8 4.95 7.81 13.18
C THR A 8 4.84 9.25 13.64
N ALA A 9 4.46 9.44 14.91
CA ALA A 9 4.64 10.68 15.66
C ALA A 9 4.63 10.37 17.17
N GLU A 10 5.31 11.21 17.96
CA GLU A 10 5.42 11.03 19.42
C GLU A 10 4.22 11.60 20.19
N CYS A 11 3.61 10.78 21.05
CA CYS A 11 2.41 11.14 21.81
C CYS A 11 2.65 12.22 22.89
N ASP A 12 3.87 12.31 23.42
CA ASP A 12 4.28 13.29 24.44
C ASP A 12 4.84 14.59 23.86
N GLY A 13 4.82 14.73 22.53
CA GLY A 13 5.20 15.94 21.78
C GLY A 13 6.71 16.28 21.62
N PRO A 14 7.70 15.41 21.89
CA PRO A 14 9.07 15.67 21.48
C PRO A 14 9.20 15.62 19.95
N ASN A 15 10.21 16.32 19.44
CA ASN A 15 10.58 16.26 18.03
C ASN A 15 11.45 15.02 17.77
N GLU A 16 11.35 14.45 16.57
CA GLU A 16 12.12 13.28 16.14
C GLU A 16 12.66 13.42 14.71
N TYR A 17 13.44 12.44 14.25
CA TYR A 17 13.85 12.42 12.85
C TYR A 17 12.64 12.19 11.95
N SER A 18 12.60 12.78 10.76
CA SER A 18 11.46 12.64 9.83
C SER A 18 10.09 13.01 10.43
N ASP A 19 10.04 13.92 11.43
CA ASP A 19 8.80 14.39 12.05
C ASP A 19 8.02 15.38 11.14
N TYR A 20 7.39 14.84 10.11
CA TYR A 20 6.55 15.58 9.16
C TYR A 20 5.19 14.94 8.93
N ARG A 21 4.72 14.10 9.88
CA ARG A 21 3.48 13.31 9.78
C ARG A 21 2.43 13.74 10.82
N PRO A 22 1.96 15.00 10.81
CA PRO A 22 1.07 15.53 11.85
C PRO A 22 -0.30 14.84 11.92
N GLY A 23 -0.68 14.08 10.87
CA GLY A 23 -1.92 13.30 10.85
C GLY A 23 -1.79 11.87 11.39
N SER A 24 -0.58 11.43 11.77
CA SER A 24 -0.31 10.04 12.16
C SER A 24 -1.16 9.61 13.36
N LEU A 25 -1.02 10.33 14.50
CA LEU A 25 -1.74 10.01 15.74
C LEU A 25 -3.26 10.07 15.56
N ASN A 26 -3.77 11.10 14.89
CA ASN A 26 -5.20 11.21 14.60
C ASN A 26 -5.72 10.00 13.81
N THR A 27 -4.93 9.49 12.86
CA THR A 27 -5.31 8.33 12.06
C THR A 27 -5.33 7.07 12.92
N SER A 28 -4.26 6.80 13.69
CA SER A 28 -4.20 5.64 14.59
C SER A 28 -5.29 5.68 15.68
N ASP A 29 -5.57 6.85 16.23
CA ASP A 29 -6.59 7.02 17.28
C ASP A 29 -7.99 6.74 16.73
N ARG A 30 -8.33 7.30 15.56
CA ARG A 30 -9.63 7.03 14.92
C ARG A 30 -9.82 5.57 14.56
N LEU A 31 -8.78 4.90 14.08
CA LEU A 31 -8.84 3.46 13.79
C LEU A 31 -9.02 2.64 15.07
N THR A 32 -8.34 3.01 16.15
CA THR A 32 -8.44 2.31 17.44
C THR A 32 -9.82 2.52 18.07
N GLU A 33 -10.37 3.73 17.99
CA GLU A 33 -11.71 4.05 18.48
C GLU A 33 -12.80 3.25 17.76
N ASP A 34 -12.69 3.09 16.44
CA ASP A 34 -13.67 2.37 15.61
C ASP A 34 -13.32 0.89 15.38
N LEU A 35 -12.32 0.36 16.10
CA LEU A 35 -11.76 -0.97 15.84
C LEU A 35 -12.80 -2.11 15.91
N LYS A 36 -13.84 -1.94 16.72
CA LYS A 36 -14.96 -2.91 16.80
C LYS A 36 -15.75 -3.06 15.51
N ASN A 37 -15.65 -2.09 14.60
CA ASN A 37 -16.30 -2.07 13.28
C ASN A 37 -15.28 -2.29 12.14
N ILE A 38 -14.02 -2.58 12.47
CA ILE A 38 -12.95 -2.80 11.50
C ILE A 38 -12.48 -4.25 11.62
N ASP A 39 -12.62 -4.99 10.53
CA ASP A 39 -12.28 -6.41 10.48
C ASP A 39 -10.83 -6.69 10.04
N ILE A 40 -10.27 -5.78 9.23
CA ILE A 40 -8.95 -5.89 8.62
C ILE A 40 -8.46 -4.50 8.18
N VAL A 41 -7.16 -4.24 8.30
CA VAL A 41 -6.51 -3.00 7.86
C VAL A 41 -5.49 -3.30 6.77
N PHE A 42 -5.50 -2.52 5.69
CA PHE A 42 -4.45 -2.49 4.68
C PHE A 42 -3.72 -1.15 4.75
N HIS A 43 -2.44 -1.15 5.09
CA HIS A 43 -1.56 0.02 5.05
C HIS A 43 -0.68 -0.04 3.78
N ILE A 44 -1.10 0.62 2.71
CA ILE A 44 -0.55 0.45 1.35
C ILE A 44 0.68 1.33 1.07
N GLY A 45 1.74 1.12 1.86
CA GLY A 45 3.02 1.81 1.74
C GLY A 45 3.09 3.12 2.50
N ASP A 46 4.29 3.70 2.51
CA ASP A 46 4.72 4.81 3.38
C ASP A 46 4.40 4.57 4.87
N ILE A 47 5.06 3.55 5.43
CA ILE A 47 4.71 2.91 6.70
C ILE A 47 5.06 3.81 7.89
N SER A 48 6.35 3.87 8.26
CA SER A 48 6.84 4.62 9.43
C SER A 48 7.51 5.93 9.06
N TYR A 49 8.11 6.03 7.88
CA TYR A 49 9.08 7.08 7.49
C TYR A 49 10.38 7.09 8.32
N ALA A 50 10.75 5.93 8.88
CA ALA A 50 12.01 5.75 9.60
C ALA A 50 13.22 6.20 8.76
N ASN A 51 13.22 5.92 7.45
CA ASN A 51 14.20 6.42 6.49
C ASN A 51 15.65 6.31 6.99
N GLY A 52 16.02 5.16 7.55
CA GLY A 52 17.35 4.88 8.10
C GLY A 52 17.48 5.10 9.61
N TYR A 53 16.53 5.78 10.25
CA TYR A 53 16.44 5.94 11.70
C TYR A 53 15.68 4.76 12.32
N ILE A 54 16.36 3.61 12.35
CA ILE A 54 15.77 2.29 12.59
C ILE A 54 14.92 2.18 13.87
N SER A 55 15.21 2.98 14.92
CA SER A 55 14.43 2.99 16.15
C SER A 55 12.95 3.32 15.94
N GLN A 56 12.62 4.08 14.88
CA GLN A 56 11.24 4.46 14.56
C GLN A 56 10.38 3.28 14.08
N TRP A 57 10.99 2.14 13.72
CA TRP A 57 10.23 0.93 13.45
C TRP A 57 9.62 0.33 14.72
N ASP A 58 10.36 0.30 15.83
CA ASP A 58 9.81 -0.15 17.12
C ASP A 58 8.69 0.79 17.59
N GLN A 59 8.91 2.11 17.47
CA GLN A 59 7.90 3.13 17.75
C GLN A 59 6.65 2.92 16.89
N PHE A 60 6.79 2.68 15.58
CA PHE A 60 5.65 2.42 14.69
C PHE A 60 4.89 1.16 15.11
N THR A 61 5.60 0.06 15.39
CA THR A 61 4.93 -1.18 15.82
C THR A 61 4.18 -1.02 17.14
N ALA A 62 4.71 -0.22 18.08
CA ALA A 62 4.01 0.13 19.30
C ALA A 62 2.78 1.02 19.03
N GLN A 63 2.90 2.01 18.14
CA GLN A 63 1.79 2.91 17.78
C GLN A 63 0.61 2.14 17.18
N VAL A 64 0.86 1.15 16.33
CA VAL A 64 -0.20 0.35 15.69
C VAL A 64 -0.60 -0.90 16.49
N GLU A 65 0.08 -1.20 17.60
CA GLU A 65 -0.18 -2.39 18.44
C GLU A 65 -1.67 -2.53 18.82
N PRO A 66 -2.39 -1.48 19.27
CA PRO A 66 -3.80 -1.62 19.64
C PRO A 66 -4.69 -2.16 18.51
N ILE A 67 -4.31 -1.88 17.26
CA ILE A 67 -5.01 -2.32 16.05
C ILE A 67 -4.48 -3.68 15.62
N ALA A 68 -3.17 -3.78 15.38
CA ALA A 68 -2.51 -4.92 14.75
C ALA A 68 -2.45 -6.18 15.63
N SER A 69 -2.59 -6.03 16.95
CA SER A 69 -2.74 -7.16 17.89
C SER A 69 -4.15 -7.77 17.90
N THR A 70 -5.14 -7.04 17.38
CA THR A 70 -6.56 -7.45 17.42
C THR A 70 -7.07 -7.91 16.05
N VAL A 71 -6.69 -7.21 14.98
CA VAL A 71 -7.11 -7.53 13.61
C VAL A 71 -5.90 -7.60 12.67
N PRO A 72 -5.98 -8.34 11.55
CA PRO A 72 -4.87 -8.41 10.61
C PRO A 72 -4.50 -7.01 10.08
N TYR A 73 -3.22 -6.68 10.19
CA TYR A 73 -2.62 -5.43 9.71
C TYR A 73 -1.72 -5.74 8.51
N MET A 74 -2.29 -5.62 7.31
CA MET A 74 -1.66 -5.99 6.04
C MET A 74 -0.90 -4.79 5.48
N ILE A 75 0.37 -4.93 5.14
CA ILE A 75 1.16 -3.83 4.57
C ILE A 75 1.35 -3.98 3.06
N GLY A 76 1.43 -2.88 2.34
CA GLY A 76 2.04 -2.79 1.01
C GLY A 76 3.50 -2.34 1.16
N ARG A 77 4.41 -2.89 0.34
CA ARG A 77 5.83 -2.55 0.45
C ARG A 77 6.16 -1.21 -0.20
N ILE A 78 7.25 -0.66 0.30
CA ILE A 78 8.05 0.40 -0.30
C ILE A 78 9.49 -0.15 -0.38
N PHE A 79 10.07 -0.22 -1.55
CA PHE A 79 11.48 -0.51 -1.78
C PHE A 79 12.12 0.68 -2.50
N TYR A 80 13.34 1.06 -2.16
CA TYR A 80 14.03 2.06 -2.97
C TYR A 80 15.49 1.69 -3.17
N ASP A 81 15.87 1.54 -4.44
CA ASP A 81 17.24 1.61 -4.96
C ASP A 81 17.74 3.07 -5.04
N THR A 82 17.17 3.95 -4.20
CA THR A 82 17.48 5.38 -4.10
C THR A 82 17.69 5.76 -2.63
N THR A 83 18.12 7.00 -2.37
CA THR A 83 18.34 7.52 -1.02
C THR A 83 17.05 7.77 -0.22
N ASP A 84 15.87 7.55 -0.81
CA ASP A 84 14.57 7.92 -0.24
C ASP A 84 14.24 7.14 1.04
N SER A 85 14.62 5.86 1.11
CA SER A 85 14.47 5.02 2.32
C SER A 85 15.61 5.18 3.34
N GLY A 86 16.56 6.10 3.11
CA GLY A 86 17.75 6.26 3.97
C GLY A 86 18.64 5.03 4.09
N GLY A 87 18.58 4.10 3.12
CA GLY A 87 19.40 2.89 3.09
C GLY A 87 18.75 1.63 3.67
N GLU A 88 17.48 1.69 4.07
CA GLU A 88 16.78 0.52 4.64
C GLU A 88 16.52 -0.60 3.63
N CYS A 89 16.43 -0.25 2.33
CA CYS A 89 16.23 -1.18 1.20
C CYS A 89 15.11 -2.23 1.44
N GLY A 90 14.05 -1.83 2.15
CA GLY A 90 12.87 -2.66 2.44
C GLY A 90 13.09 -3.78 3.45
N VAL A 91 14.30 -3.96 4.01
CA VAL A 91 14.62 -5.07 4.93
C VAL A 91 13.75 -5.02 6.19
N LEU A 92 13.59 -3.84 6.78
CA LEU A 92 12.80 -3.69 8.01
C LEU A 92 11.32 -3.92 7.76
N ALA A 93 10.76 -3.38 6.67
CA ALA A 93 9.37 -3.64 6.29
C ALA A 93 9.08 -5.15 6.15
N GLU A 94 9.96 -5.91 5.48
CA GLU A 94 9.79 -7.36 5.25
C GLU A 94 10.04 -8.23 6.49
N THR A 95 10.83 -7.72 7.44
CA THR A 95 11.21 -8.43 8.66
C THR A 95 10.24 -8.17 9.80
N MET A 96 9.83 -6.91 9.98
CA MET A 96 8.94 -6.48 11.07
C MET A 96 7.49 -6.85 10.81
N PHE A 97 7.06 -6.89 9.54
CA PHE A 97 5.70 -7.25 9.16
C PHE A 97 5.67 -8.51 8.30
N TYR A 98 4.69 -9.36 8.58
CA TYR A 98 4.43 -10.55 7.79
C TYR A 98 3.34 -10.27 6.75
N VAL A 99 3.61 -10.64 5.50
CA VAL A 99 2.61 -10.73 4.44
C VAL A 99 2.71 -12.08 3.72
N PRO A 100 1.58 -12.66 3.24
CA PRO A 100 1.54 -13.96 2.58
C PRO A 100 2.02 -13.90 1.12
N ALA A 101 3.19 -13.32 0.86
CA ALA A 101 3.78 -13.27 -0.47
C ALA A 101 4.28 -14.65 -0.93
N GLU A 102 4.07 -14.99 -2.21
CA GLU A 102 4.45 -16.31 -2.80
C GLU A 102 5.94 -16.65 -2.57
N ASN A 103 6.81 -15.64 -2.47
CA ASN A 103 8.24 -15.87 -2.30
C ASN A 103 8.93 -14.80 -1.45
N ARG A 104 8.78 -14.89 -0.12
CA ARG A 104 9.50 -14.02 0.83
C ARG A 104 11.03 -14.18 0.79
N ALA A 105 11.55 -15.28 0.23
CA ALA A 105 13.00 -15.49 0.09
C ALA A 105 13.58 -14.70 -1.10
N LYS A 106 12.75 -14.32 -2.08
CA LYS A 106 13.04 -13.24 -3.02
C LYS A 106 12.66 -11.93 -2.31
N SER A 107 13.57 -11.41 -1.48
CA SER A 107 13.46 -10.16 -0.69
C SER A 107 13.26 -8.86 -1.51
N TRP A 108 12.79 -8.99 -2.75
CA TRP A 108 12.60 -7.92 -3.72
C TRP A 108 11.19 -7.96 -4.33
N TYR A 109 10.30 -8.86 -3.88
CA TYR A 109 8.91 -8.90 -4.36
C TYR A 109 7.96 -9.11 -3.20
N ALA A 110 7.28 -8.05 -2.78
CA ALA A 110 6.30 -8.08 -1.69
C ALA A 110 4.85 -7.96 -2.16
N GLN A 111 4.59 -8.25 -3.42
CA GLN A 111 3.23 -8.42 -3.94
C GLN A 111 2.58 -9.70 -3.37
N TYR A 112 1.30 -9.61 -3.05
CA TYR A 112 0.52 -10.74 -2.58
C TYR A 112 -0.96 -10.58 -2.90
N ALA A 113 -1.66 -11.71 -2.90
CA ALA A 113 -3.10 -11.76 -3.00
C ALA A 113 -3.63 -12.36 -1.70
N THR A 114 -4.67 -11.75 -1.14
CA THR A 114 -5.28 -12.23 0.09
C THR A 114 -6.80 -12.10 0.00
N ASP A 115 -7.46 -12.98 0.76
CA ASP A 115 -8.90 -13.05 0.81
C ASP A 115 -9.41 -12.65 2.19
N TYR A 116 -10.52 -11.91 2.21
CA TYR A 116 -11.26 -11.64 3.45
C TYR A 116 -12.76 -11.71 3.15
N GLY A 117 -13.39 -12.84 3.48
CA GLY A 117 -14.80 -13.08 3.16
C GLY A 117 -15.10 -12.91 1.67
N MET A 118 -15.95 -11.95 1.32
CA MET A 118 -16.36 -11.65 -0.06
C MET A 118 -15.33 -10.84 -0.87
N PHE A 119 -14.21 -10.46 -0.26
CA PHE A 119 -13.20 -9.61 -0.87
C PHE A 119 -11.97 -10.42 -1.30
N ARG A 120 -11.51 -10.17 -2.53
CA ARG A 120 -10.19 -10.53 -3.04
C ARG A 120 -9.37 -9.25 -3.17
N PHE A 121 -8.22 -9.22 -2.52
CA PHE A 121 -7.24 -8.13 -2.65
C PHE A 121 -6.05 -8.60 -3.45
N CYS A 122 -5.60 -7.79 -4.41
CA CYS A 122 -4.35 -7.96 -5.13
C CYS A 122 -3.46 -6.74 -4.85
N ILE A 123 -2.41 -6.94 -4.06
CA ILE A 123 -1.51 -5.88 -3.60
C ILE A 123 -0.25 -5.90 -4.47
N ALA A 124 0.03 -4.79 -5.15
CA ALA A 124 1.20 -4.61 -6.00
C ALA A 124 2.33 -3.87 -5.27
N ASP A 125 3.57 -4.16 -5.68
CA ASP A 125 4.80 -3.48 -5.28
C ASP A 125 5.16 -2.47 -6.39
N THR A 126 4.90 -1.19 -6.13
CA THR A 126 5.16 -0.11 -7.08
C THR A 126 6.62 0.28 -7.19
N GLU A 127 7.51 -0.44 -6.52
CA GLU A 127 8.93 -0.14 -6.57
C GLU A 127 9.69 -1.14 -7.43
N HIS A 128 8.94 -2.07 -8.04
CA HIS A 128 9.42 -3.02 -9.04
C HIS A 128 8.59 -2.90 -10.31
N ASP A 129 9.19 -3.26 -11.44
CA ASP A 129 8.51 -3.16 -12.74
C ASP A 129 7.16 -3.91 -12.75
N TRP A 130 6.08 -3.18 -13.03
CA TRP A 130 4.71 -3.69 -13.14
C TRP A 130 4.25 -3.85 -14.59
N ARG A 131 5.07 -3.47 -15.57
CA ARG A 131 4.68 -3.40 -16.99
C ARG A 131 4.48 -4.78 -17.59
N GLU A 132 3.73 -4.83 -18.70
CA GLU A 132 3.45 -6.06 -19.43
C GLU A 132 4.73 -6.86 -19.71
N GLY A 133 4.73 -8.15 -19.34
CA GLY A 133 5.87 -9.06 -19.49
C GLY A 133 6.68 -9.29 -18.21
N SER A 134 6.62 -8.38 -17.22
CA SER A 134 7.30 -8.51 -15.92
C SER A 134 6.77 -9.69 -15.08
N GLU A 135 7.54 -10.13 -14.08
CA GLU A 135 7.10 -11.16 -13.13
C GLU A 135 5.89 -10.67 -12.31
N GLN A 136 5.90 -9.39 -11.90
CA GLN A 136 4.78 -8.76 -11.21
C GLN A 136 3.52 -8.66 -12.06
N TYR A 137 3.61 -8.29 -13.35
CA TYR A 137 2.43 -8.25 -14.22
C TYR A 137 1.75 -9.61 -14.33
N LYS A 138 2.54 -10.68 -14.49
CA LYS A 138 2.04 -12.06 -14.53
C LYS A 138 1.42 -12.47 -13.19
N PHE A 139 2.00 -12.03 -12.07
CA PHE A 139 1.42 -12.24 -10.75
C PHE A 139 0.06 -11.54 -10.63
N ILE A 140 -0.03 -10.26 -11.01
CA ILE A 140 -1.28 -9.49 -10.95
C ILE A 140 -2.34 -10.16 -11.82
N GLU A 141 -2.02 -10.55 -13.05
CA GLU A 141 -2.97 -11.27 -13.92
C GLU A 141 -3.48 -12.55 -13.25
N ARG A 142 -2.60 -13.37 -12.65
CA ARG A 142 -3.01 -14.58 -11.92
C ARG A 142 -3.89 -14.26 -10.71
N GLY A 143 -3.52 -13.26 -9.91
CA GLY A 143 -4.28 -12.85 -8.72
C GLY A 143 -5.70 -12.40 -9.05
N LEU A 144 -5.85 -11.68 -10.17
CA LEU A 144 -7.15 -11.21 -10.68
C LEU A 144 -7.94 -12.32 -11.39
N ALA A 145 -7.28 -13.27 -12.06
CA ALA A 145 -7.94 -14.31 -12.83
C ALA A 145 -8.50 -15.48 -12.00
N THR A 146 -7.91 -15.75 -10.84
CA THR A 146 -8.23 -16.93 -10.02
C THR A 146 -9.40 -16.75 -9.06
N VAL A 147 -9.98 -15.54 -9.00
CA VAL A 147 -11.11 -15.26 -8.10
C VAL A 147 -12.42 -15.82 -8.66
N ASP A 148 -13.16 -16.54 -7.80
CA ASP A 148 -14.54 -16.93 -8.09
C ASP A 148 -15.47 -15.75 -7.75
N ARG A 149 -15.81 -14.95 -8.76
CA ARG A 149 -16.62 -13.72 -8.58
C ARG A 149 -18.04 -13.98 -8.09
N GLN A 150 -18.55 -15.22 -8.14
CA GLN A 150 -19.86 -15.54 -7.54
C GLN A 150 -19.75 -15.58 -6.01
N LYS A 151 -18.63 -16.06 -5.47
CA LYS A 151 -18.38 -16.17 -4.02
C LYS A 151 -17.71 -14.92 -3.46
N GLN A 152 -16.81 -14.33 -4.23
CA GLN A 152 -16.02 -13.15 -3.88
C GLN A 152 -16.25 -12.06 -4.93
N PRO A 153 -17.40 -11.37 -4.87
CA PRO A 153 -17.76 -10.38 -5.87
C PRO A 153 -16.85 -9.15 -5.86
N TRP A 154 -16.25 -8.80 -4.71
CA TRP A 154 -15.46 -7.59 -4.55
C TRP A 154 -13.99 -7.84 -4.87
N LEU A 155 -13.55 -7.39 -6.04
CA LEU A 155 -12.18 -7.50 -6.52
C LEU A 155 -11.47 -6.15 -6.39
N ILE A 156 -10.52 -6.08 -5.48
CA ILE A 156 -9.81 -4.86 -5.11
C ILE A 156 -8.35 -4.96 -5.54
N PHE A 157 -7.87 -3.96 -6.27
CA PHE A 157 -6.45 -3.75 -6.53
C PHE A 157 -5.94 -2.68 -5.57
N ALA A 158 -4.73 -2.82 -5.04
CA ALA A 158 -4.09 -1.73 -4.31
C ALA A 158 -2.59 -1.69 -4.56
N ALA A 159 -2.05 -0.49 -4.58
CA ALA A 159 -0.64 -0.23 -4.81
C ALA A 159 -0.22 1.05 -4.06
N HIS A 160 1.07 1.24 -3.79
CA HIS A 160 1.52 2.44 -3.09
C HIS A 160 1.53 3.66 -4.01
N ARG A 161 2.41 3.70 -5.02
CA ARG A 161 2.42 4.76 -6.04
C ARG A 161 1.15 4.76 -6.88
N VAL A 162 0.84 5.92 -7.48
CA VAL A 162 -0.40 6.09 -8.25
C VAL A 162 -0.24 5.52 -9.65
N LEU A 163 -0.67 4.27 -9.83
CA LEU A 163 -0.69 3.62 -11.15
C LEU A 163 -1.97 3.91 -11.95
N GLY A 164 -2.95 4.60 -11.35
CA GLY A 164 -4.24 4.90 -11.97
C GLY A 164 -4.38 6.37 -12.36
N TYR A 165 -4.97 7.16 -11.47
CA TYR A 165 -5.26 8.57 -11.71
C TYR A 165 -5.03 9.38 -10.44
N SER A 166 -4.36 10.52 -10.57
CA SER A 166 -4.29 11.55 -9.55
C SER A 166 -4.10 12.93 -10.21
N SER A 167 -4.78 13.92 -9.65
CA SER A 167 -4.56 15.35 -9.90
C SER A 167 -3.46 15.92 -8.99
N GLY A 168 -2.58 15.06 -8.46
CA GLY A 168 -1.48 15.42 -7.59
C GLY A 168 -0.56 16.46 -8.23
N PHE A 169 -0.20 17.49 -7.45
CA PHE A 169 0.56 18.64 -7.93
C PHE A 169 1.86 18.24 -8.64
N TRP A 170 2.60 17.29 -8.08
CA TRP A 170 3.88 16.83 -8.62
C TRP A 170 3.74 16.14 -9.97
N TYR A 171 2.76 15.24 -10.14
CA TYR A 171 2.47 14.65 -11.44
C TYR A 171 2.09 15.72 -12.47
N GLY A 172 1.28 16.71 -12.06
CA GLY A 172 0.87 17.81 -12.93
C GLY A 172 2.05 18.64 -13.45
N LEU A 173 3.09 18.86 -12.63
CA LEU A 173 4.32 19.55 -13.05
C LEU A 173 5.12 18.75 -14.09
N GLU A 174 5.05 17.43 -14.01
CA GLU A 174 5.69 16.51 -14.97
C GLU A 174 4.82 16.25 -16.21
N GLY A 175 3.64 16.87 -16.29
CA GLY A 175 2.69 16.66 -17.38
C GLY A 175 2.00 15.30 -17.35
N SER A 176 1.90 14.68 -16.16
CA SER A 176 1.25 13.40 -15.93
C SER A 176 0.09 13.51 -14.94
N PHE A 177 -0.72 12.46 -14.85
CA PHE A 177 -1.77 12.26 -13.84
C PHE A 177 -1.62 10.90 -13.16
N GLU A 178 -0.40 10.36 -13.16
CA GLU A 178 0.00 9.05 -12.66
C GLU A 178 1.52 8.95 -12.66
N GLU A 179 2.05 7.87 -12.06
CA GLU A 179 3.40 7.44 -12.36
C GLU A 179 3.60 7.24 -13.87
N PRO A 180 4.73 7.65 -14.45
CA PRO A 180 5.04 7.36 -15.84
C PRO A 180 4.88 5.86 -16.16
N MET A 181 4.08 5.55 -17.18
CA MET A 181 3.71 4.16 -17.56
C MET A 181 2.84 3.42 -16.53
N GLY A 182 2.15 4.15 -15.64
CA GLY A 182 1.35 3.60 -14.56
C GLY A 182 0.21 2.71 -15.07
N ARG A 183 -0.75 3.29 -15.79
CA ARG A 183 -1.99 2.61 -16.14
C ARG A 183 -1.91 1.78 -17.42
N GLU A 184 -1.05 2.10 -18.38
CA GLU A 184 -1.16 1.61 -19.76
C GLU A 184 -1.12 0.09 -19.87
N SER A 185 -0.26 -0.56 -19.10
CA SER A 185 -0.18 -2.03 -19.04
C SER A 185 -1.31 -2.63 -18.20
N LEU A 186 -1.56 -2.05 -17.01
CA LEU A 186 -2.40 -2.67 -15.99
C LEU A 186 -3.90 -2.44 -16.22
N GLN A 187 -4.30 -1.34 -16.85
CA GLN A 187 -5.71 -1.06 -17.14
C GLN A 187 -6.36 -2.13 -18.00
N ARG A 188 -5.59 -2.79 -18.88
CA ARG A 188 -6.07 -3.94 -19.66
C ARG A 188 -6.47 -5.10 -18.75
N LEU A 189 -5.69 -5.39 -17.71
CA LEU A 189 -6.03 -6.41 -16.73
C LEU A 189 -7.21 -5.97 -15.86
N TRP A 190 -7.20 -4.74 -15.35
CA TRP A 190 -8.28 -4.21 -14.52
C TRP A 190 -9.63 -4.28 -15.25
N GLN A 191 -9.65 -3.91 -16.53
CA GLN A 191 -10.85 -3.97 -17.36
C GLN A 191 -11.25 -5.41 -17.70
N LYS A 192 -10.30 -6.26 -18.10
CA LYS A 192 -10.55 -7.67 -18.45
C LYS A 192 -11.16 -8.45 -17.28
N TYR A 193 -10.63 -8.25 -16.07
CA TYR A 193 -11.09 -8.95 -14.86
C TYR A 193 -12.13 -8.17 -14.06
N LYS A 194 -12.51 -6.97 -14.53
CA LYS A 194 -13.49 -6.09 -13.88
C LYS A 194 -13.12 -5.84 -12.41
N VAL A 195 -11.93 -5.29 -12.19
CA VAL A 195 -11.54 -4.76 -10.88
C VAL A 195 -12.54 -3.68 -10.49
N ASP A 196 -13.10 -3.77 -9.29
CA ASP A 196 -14.17 -2.87 -8.85
C ASP A 196 -13.61 -1.56 -8.33
N ILE A 197 -12.52 -1.62 -7.55
CA ILE A 197 -11.83 -0.47 -6.98
C ILE A 197 -10.32 -0.69 -7.01
N ALA A 198 -9.59 0.35 -7.39
CA ALA A 198 -8.14 0.41 -7.25
C ALA A 198 -7.78 1.52 -6.24
N PHE A 199 -7.05 1.16 -5.17
CA PHE A 199 -6.57 2.10 -4.16
C PHE A 199 -5.10 2.43 -4.37
N TYR A 200 -4.75 3.70 -4.16
CA TYR A 200 -3.39 4.20 -4.23
C TYR A 200 -3.06 5.04 -3.00
N GLY A 201 -1.78 5.07 -2.67
CA GLY A 201 -1.20 5.97 -1.69
C GLY A 201 -0.31 7.02 -2.33
N HIS A 202 0.84 7.28 -1.70
CA HIS A 202 1.91 8.18 -2.14
C HIS A 202 1.57 9.67 -2.19
N VAL A 203 0.45 10.04 -2.81
CA VAL A 203 -0.06 11.41 -2.83
C VAL A 203 -0.87 11.65 -1.56
N HIS A 204 -0.44 12.59 -0.70
CA HIS A 204 -1.04 12.87 0.61
C HIS A 204 -2.32 13.71 0.53
N ASN A 205 -3.31 13.23 -0.20
CA ASN A 205 -4.68 13.73 -0.20
C ASN A 205 -5.66 12.59 -0.54
N CYS A 206 -6.95 12.88 -0.52
CA CYS A 206 -7.98 11.93 -0.93
C CYS A 206 -8.62 12.41 -2.24
N GLU A 207 -8.59 11.57 -3.26
CA GLU A 207 -9.20 11.81 -4.56
C GLU A 207 -9.98 10.56 -4.99
N ARG A 208 -11.09 10.75 -5.69
CA ARG A 208 -11.91 9.65 -6.22
C ARG A 208 -12.35 9.96 -7.64
N THR A 209 -12.14 9.02 -8.54
CA THR A 209 -12.57 9.13 -9.94
C THR A 209 -14.00 8.63 -10.13
N CYS A 210 -14.55 8.89 -11.31
CA CYS A 210 -15.66 8.08 -11.84
C CYS A 210 -15.16 6.65 -12.18
N PRO A 211 -16.06 5.68 -12.41
CA PRO A 211 -15.70 4.45 -13.12
C PRO A 211 -15.11 4.83 -14.49
N VAL A 212 -13.88 4.42 -14.75
CA VAL A 212 -13.08 4.93 -15.87
C VAL A 212 -12.26 3.82 -16.50
N TYR A 213 -12.09 3.92 -17.81
CA TYR A 213 -11.20 3.13 -18.65
C TYR A 213 -10.83 3.98 -19.86
N GLN A 214 -9.58 3.90 -20.33
CA GLN A 214 -9.09 4.68 -21.48
C GLN A 214 -8.89 3.81 -22.72
#